data_AF-A0A6A6J9H2-F1
#
_entry.id   AF-A0A6A6J9H2-F1
#
_cell.length_a   1.000
_cell.length_b   1.000
_cell.length_c   1.000
_cell.angle_alpha   90.00
_cell.angle_beta   90.00
_cell.angle_gamma   90.00
#
_symmetry.space_group_name_H-M   'P 1'
#
loop_
_entity.id
_entity.type
_entity.pdbx_description
1 polymer ?
#
loop_
_entity_poly.entity_id
_entity_poly.type
_entity_poly.pdbx_seq_one_letter_code
_entity_poly.pdbx_strand_id
1 'polypeptide(L)'
;MLHSQNHDKLYQRLAHRKRIKSTSKTWTCTNPLLLRSLRHQQPLYEPLAHISYIRLLALHPGKPGKPLKCTLHPTNLSPSTPPYEALSYVWHLHPGLAPITCNGHTKLVPANLHSALERLRHPDKARLLWVDNLCIAQDDAVEKTHQVRRMNVVYRRAARVLVWLGEDD
;
A
#
# COMPACT_ATOMS: atom_id res chain seq x y z
N MET A 1 -3.84 17.78 26.65
CA MET A 1 -4.76 16.63 26.85
C MET A 1 -6.03 16.93 26.07
N LEU A 2 -6.65 15.91 25.48
CA LEU A 2 -7.76 15.96 24.50
C LEU A 2 -7.31 16.28 23.07
N HIS A 3 -7.00 15.23 22.31
CA HIS A 3 -7.38 15.04 20.89
C HIS A 3 -7.12 13.60 20.39
N SER A 4 -6.97 12.62 21.29
CA SER A 4 -6.56 11.24 20.97
C SER A 4 -7.71 10.22 21.11
N GLN A 5 -8.93 10.57 20.71
CA GLN A 5 -10.07 9.64 20.79
C GLN A 5 -10.99 9.58 19.56
N ASN A 6 -10.68 10.29 18.46
CA ASN A 6 -11.55 10.27 17.27
C ASN A 6 -11.09 9.35 16.13
N HIS A 7 -9.91 8.74 16.21
CA HIS A 7 -9.42 7.84 15.15
C HIS A 7 -9.95 6.39 15.28
N ASP A 8 -10.41 5.97 16.45
CA ASP A 8 -10.83 4.57 16.70
C ASP A 8 -12.26 4.23 16.23
N LYS A 9 -13.08 5.24 15.89
CA LYS A 9 -14.50 5.00 15.57
C LYS A 9 -14.81 4.77 14.08
N LEU A 10 -13.84 4.98 13.19
CA LEU A 10 -14.06 4.81 11.75
C LEU A 10 -13.82 3.37 11.25
N TYR A 11 -13.33 2.47 12.11
CA TYR A 11 -13.02 1.07 11.75
C TYR A 11 -14.15 0.06 12.00
N GLN A 12 -15.29 0.47 12.58
CA GLN A 12 -16.32 -0.48 13.06
C GLN A 12 -17.66 -0.49 12.30
N ARG A 13 -17.73 0.03 11.07
CA ARG A 13 -18.97 -0.12 10.29
C ARG A 13 -18.63 -0.57 8.89
N LEU A 14 -18.80 -1.87 8.65
CA LEU A 14 -19.29 -2.49 7.40
C LEU A 14 -19.20 -4.02 7.54
N ALA A 15 -20.11 -4.61 8.32
CA ALA A 15 -20.36 -6.04 8.32
C ALA A 15 -21.87 -6.27 8.15
N HIS A 16 -22.34 -6.26 6.90
CA HIS A 16 -23.65 -6.81 6.55
C HIS A 16 -23.49 -7.99 5.58
N ARG A 17 -23.82 -9.16 6.12
CA ARG A 17 -23.90 -10.47 5.47
C ARG A 17 -24.78 -10.44 4.21
N LYS A 18 -24.33 -11.08 3.13
CA LYS A 18 -25.22 -11.87 2.25
C LYS A 18 -24.57 -13.23 1.94
N ARG A 19 -25.38 -14.25 2.18
CA ARG A 19 -25.11 -15.69 2.08
C ARG A 19 -25.30 -16.11 0.62
N ILE A 20 -24.28 -16.66 -0.04
CA ILE A 20 -24.43 -17.25 -1.38
C ILE A 20 -24.11 -18.75 -1.29
N LYS A 21 -25.03 -19.56 -1.82
CA LYS A 21 -25.01 -21.02 -1.79
C LYS A 21 -24.07 -21.56 -2.89
N SER A 22 -23.39 -22.65 -2.54
CA SER A 22 -22.56 -23.49 -3.41
C SER A 22 -23.37 -24.16 -4.53
N THR A 23 -22.82 -24.18 -5.75
CA THR A 23 -23.01 -25.28 -6.72
C THR A 23 -21.72 -25.54 -7.48
N SER A 24 -21.25 -26.79 -7.39
CA SER A 24 -20.06 -27.32 -8.04
C SER A 24 -20.25 -27.39 -9.56
N LYS A 25 -19.34 -26.77 -10.32
CA LYS A 25 -19.11 -27.11 -11.73
C LYS A 25 -17.61 -27.24 -11.96
N THR A 26 -17.16 -28.48 -12.09
CA THR A 26 -15.81 -28.84 -12.51
C THR A 26 -15.65 -28.47 -13.98
N TRP A 27 -14.82 -27.47 -14.27
CA TRP A 27 -14.35 -27.18 -15.62
C TRP A 27 -12.98 -27.81 -15.79
N THR A 28 -12.91 -29.00 -16.39
CA THR A 28 -11.66 -29.52 -16.92
C THR A 28 -11.55 -29.06 -18.37
N CYS A 29 -10.73 -28.04 -18.62
CA CYS A 29 -10.31 -27.69 -19.97
C CYS A 29 -8.79 -27.77 -20.05
N THR A 30 -8.29 -28.98 -20.34
CA THR A 30 -6.88 -29.25 -20.58
C THR A 30 -6.57 -28.81 -22.02
N ASN A 31 -6.23 -27.54 -22.22
CA ASN A 31 -5.69 -27.07 -23.49
C ASN A 31 -4.20 -26.70 -23.31
N PRO A 32 -3.26 -27.54 -23.77
CA PRO A 32 -1.82 -27.32 -23.57
C PRO A 32 -1.25 -26.08 -24.27
N LEU A 33 -2.00 -25.46 -25.20
CA LEU A 33 -1.56 -24.27 -25.94
C LEU A 33 -1.96 -22.93 -25.29
N LEU A 34 -2.83 -22.93 -24.27
CA LEU A 34 -3.10 -21.74 -23.45
C LEU A 34 -2.11 -21.58 -22.27
N LEU A 35 -1.27 -22.58 -22.01
CA LEU A 35 -0.36 -22.59 -20.87
C LEU A 35 0.89 -21.72 -21.05
N ARG A 36 1.18 -21.25 -22.27
CA ARG A 36 2.38 -20.45 -22.58
C ARG A 36 2.24 -18.95 -22.34
N SER A 37 1.03 -18.46 -22.06
CA SER A 37 0.73 -17.03 -21.83
C SER A 37 0.51 -16.67 -20.35
N LEU A 38 0.42 -17.66 -19.45
CA LEU A 38 0.37 -17.43 -18.01
C LEU A 38 1.79 -17.18 -17.48
N ARG A 39 2.38 -16.04 -17.86
CA ARG A 39 3.46 -15.46 -17.04
C ARG A 39 2.87 -15.31 -15.66
N HIS A 40 3.40 -16.06 -14.71
CA HIS A 40 3.05 -16.00 -13.29
C HIS A 40 3.06 -14.53 -12.85
N GLN A 41 1.89 -13.87 -12.86
CA GLN A 41 1.81 -12.54 -12.29
C GLN A 41 1.97 -12.74 -10.79
N GLN A 42 3.14 -12.38 -10.27
CA GLN A 42 3.38 -12.37 -8.82
C GLN A 42 2.28 -11.54 -8.15
N PRO A 43 1.80 -11.93 -6.96
CA PRO A 43 0.78 -11.15 -6.27
C PRO A 43 1.31 -9.73 -6.00
N LEU A 44 0.41 -8.74 -6.01
CA LEU A 44 0.76 -7.37 -5.64
C LEU A 44 1.37 -7.32 -4.22
N TYR A 45 0.81 -8.10 -3.30
CA TYR A 45 1.26 -8.23 -1.92
C TYR A 45 1.80 -9.62 -1.66
N GLU A 46 3.10 -9.71 -1.38
CA GLU A 46 3.69 -10.92 -0.80
C GLU A 46 3.31 -11.02 0.68
N PRO A 47 2.89 -12.20 1.19
CA PRO A 47 2.58 -12.37 2.61
C PRO A 47 3.75 -11.98 3.52
N LEU A 48 3.45 -11.31 4.63
CA LEU A 48 4.47 -11.00 5.63
C LEU A 48 4.77 -12.24 6.46
N ALA A 49 6.04 -12.66 6.49
CA ALA A 49 6.46 -13.88 7.17
C ALA A 49 6.22 -13.85 8.70
N HIS A 50 6.22 -12.66 9.30
CA HIS A 50 6.06 -12.49 10.75
C HIS A 50 5.45 -11.13 11.09
N ILE A 51 4.83 -11.01 12.27
CA ILE A 51 4.20 -9.77 12.75
C ILE A 51 5.17 -8.59 12.90
N SER A 52 6.48 -8.86 12.95
CA SER A 52 7.54 -7.83 13.03
C SER A 52 7.84 -7.20 11.67
N TYR A 53 7.40 -7.79 10.56
CA TYR A 53 7.64 -7.27 9.23
C TYR A 53 6.66 -6.16 8.87
N ILE A 54 7.13 -5.28 7.98
CA ILE A 54 6.36 -4.25 7.29
C ILE A 54 6.69 -4.36 5.80
N ARG A 55 5.98 -3.64 4.92
CA ARG A 55 6.46 -3.43 3.55
C ARG A 55 7.01 -2.02 3.41
N LEU A 56 8.15 -1.87 2.76
CA LEU A 56 8.67 -0.59 2.34
C LEU A 56 8.41 -0.40 0.85
N LEU A 57 7.96 0.79 0.49
CA LEU A 57 7.69 1.23 -0.87
C LEU A 57 8.96 1.83 -1.46
N ALA A 58 9.57 1.18 -2.44
CA ALA A 58 10.56 1.80 -3.29
C ALA A 58 9.83 2.55 -4.42
N LEU A 59 9.70 3.86 -4.28
CA LEU A 59 9.20 4.74 -5.34
C LEU A 59 10.28 4.91 -6.41
N HIS A 60 9.99 4.51 -7.64
CA HIS A 60 10.98 4.51 -8.72
C HIS A 60 11.21 5.92 -9.27
N PRO A 61 12.42 6.22 -9.79
CA PRO A 61 12.70 7.50 -10.37
C PRO A 61 11.88 7.77 -11.63
N GLY A 62 11.65 9.04 -11.94
CA GLY A 62 10.96 9.43 -13.16
C GLY A 62 10.80 10.94 -13.30
N LYS A 63 10.63 11.38 -14.55
CA LYS A 63 10.35 12.79 -14.86
C LYS A 63 8.93 13.18 -14.42
N PRO A 64 8.68 14.44 -14.02
CA PRO A 64 7.34 14.96 -13.76
C PRO A 64 6.36 14.64 -14.90
N GLY A 65 5.11 14.33 -14.56
CA GLY A 65 4.05 13.96 -15.52
C GLY A 65 4.18 12.56 -16.11
N LYS A 66 5.25 11.80 -15.81
CA LYS A 66 5.33 10.38 -16.18
C LYS A 66 4.63 9.50 -15.15
N PRO A 67 4.04 8.35 -15.56
CA PRO A 67 3.35 7.44 -14.64
C PRO A 67 4.21 7.05 -13.44
N LEU A 68 3.61 7.04 -12.25
CA LEU A 68 4.28 6.59 -11.05
C LEU A 68 4.47 5.07 -11.06
N LYS A 69 5.68 4.63 -10.74
CA LYS A 69 6.05 3.23 -10.61
C LYS A 69 6.67 3.00 -9.25
N CYS A 70 6.39 1.86 -8.65
CA CYS A 70 6.93 1.50 -7.35
C CYS A 70 6.98 -0.02 -7.15
N THR A 71 7.79 -0.44 -6.19
CA THR A 71 7.86 -1.82 -5.71
C THR A 71 7.70 -1.89 -4.21
N LEU A 72 7.07 -2.95 -3.71
CA LEU A 72 6.89 -3.21 -2.28
C LEU A 72 7.85 -4.31 -1.84
N HIS A 73 8.60 -4.06 -0.77
CA HIS A 73 9.58 -5.00 -0.23
C HIS A 73 9.24 -5.36 1.22
N PRO A 74 8.88 -6.63 1.51
CA PRO A 74 8.78 -7.12 2.88
C PRO A 74 10.10 -6.91 3.62
N THR A 75 10.05 -6.22 4.75
CA THR A 75 11.21 -5.79 5.52
C THR A 75 10.95 -6.03 7.00
N ASN A 76 11.89 -6.68 7.69
CA ASN A 76 11.83 -6.82 9.14
C ASN A 76 12.06 -5.45 9.77
N LEU A 77 11.18 -5.02 10.68
CA LEU A 77 11.33 -3.78 11.42
C LEU A 77 12.22 -4.01 12.66
N SER A 78 13.53 -3.86 12.48
CA SER A 78 14.59 -4.13 13.44
C SER A 78 15.60 -2.96 13.47
N PRO A 79 16.69 -3.02 14.26
CA PRO A 79 17.79 -2.06 14.15
C PRO A 79 18.54 -2.09 12.82
N SER A 80 18.44 -3.19 12.06
CA SER A 80 19.08 -3.35 10.74
C SER A 80 18.18 -2.96 9.56
N THR A 81 16.98 -2.45 9.83
CA THR A 81 16.08 -1.95 8.78
C THR A 81 16.77 -0.82 8.00
N PRO A 82 16.78 -0.86 6.66
CA PRO A 82 17.29 0.25 5.85
C PRO A 82 16.59 1.57 6.21
N PRO A 83 17.29 2.72 6.23
CA PRO A 83 16.65 4.00 6.46
C PRO A 83 15.52 4.25 5.44
N TYR A 84 14.33 4.55 5.95
CA TYR A 84 13.14 4.88 5.15
C TYR A 84 12.46 6.11 5.72
N GLU A 85 11.64 6.77 4.90
CA GLU A 85 10.83 7.91 5.32
C GLU A 85 9.37 7.48 5.46
N ALA A 86 8.66 7.95 6.48
CA ALA A 86 7.23 7.69 6.58
C ALA A 86 6.45 8.88 6.00
N LEU A 87 5.44 8.61 5.19
CA LEU A 87 4.53 9.63 4.67
C LEU A 87 3.31 9.75 5.58
N SER A 88 3.00 10.97 6.01
CA SER A 88 1.75 11.35 6.64
C SER A 88 1.02 12.31 5.70
N TYR A 89 -0.21 12.01 5.35
CA TYR A 89 -1.00 12.81 4.42
C TYR A 89 -2.47 12.84 4.82
N VAL A 90 -3.21 13.84 4.35
CA VAL A 90 -4.63 13.98 4.65
C VAL A 90 -5.47 12.96 3.89
N TRP A 91 -6.31 12.24 4.62
CA TRP A 91 -7.29 11.31 4.08
C TRP A 91 -8.58 12.07 3.75
N HIS A 92 -9.09 11.89 2.54
CA HIS A 92 -10.36 12.46 2.11
C HIS A 92 -11.44 11.38 2.10
N LEU A 93 -12.69 11.76 2.39
CA LEU A 93 -13.82 10.83 2.34
C LEU A 93 -14.13 10.38 0.91
N HIS A 94 -14.00 11.30 -0.05
CA HIS A 94 -14.17 11.06 -1.48
C HIS A 94 -12.90 11.49 -2.21
N PRO A 95 -11.79 10.76 -2.02
CA PRO A 95 -10.60 11.06 -2.78
C PRO A 95 -10.87 10.67 -4.22
N GLY A 96 -10.69 11.60 -5.17
CA GLY A 96 -10.50 11.18 -6.57
C GLY A 96 -9.44 10.07 -6.62
N LEU A 97 -9.50 9.19 -7.60
CA LEU A 97 -8.55 8.08 -7.72
C LEU A 97 -7.62 8.30 -8.90
N ALA A 98 -6.34 7.99 -8.70
CA ALA A 98 -5.32 8.05 -9.72
C ALA A 98 -4.56 6.72 -9.80
N PRO A 99 -4.19 6.26 -11.01
CA PRO A 99 -3.50 4.99 -11.18
C PRO A 99 -2.00 5.12 -10.91
N ILE A 100 -1.42 4.08 -10.31
CA ILE A 100 0.03 3.86 -10.23
C ILE A 100 0.35 2.43 -10.68
N THR A 101 1.60 2.18 -11.08
CA THR A 101 2.10 0.81 -11.26
C THR A 101 2.86 0.37 -10.01
N CYS A 102 2.38 -0.66 -9.32
CA CYS A 102 2.98 -1.22 -8.11
C CYS A 102 3.24 -2.72 -8.30
N ASN A 103 4.48 -3.18 -8.16
CA ASN A 103 4.88 -4.58 -8.42
C ASN A 103 4.40 -5.09 -9.79
N GLY A 104 4.35 -4.22 -10.81
CA GLY A 104 3.87 -4.55 -12.16
C GLY A 104 2.34 -4.56 -12.32
N HIS A 105 1.58 -4.28 -11.26
CA HIS A 105 0.11 -4.19 -11.29
C HIS A 105 -0.36 -2.73 -11.31
N THR A 106 -1.46 -2.46 -11.99
CA THR A 106 -2.15 -1.17 -11.87
C THR A 106 -2.93 -1.14 -10.56
N LYS A 107 -2.62 -0.18 -9.69
CA LYS A 107 -3.35 0.08 -8.44
C LYS A 107 -3.90 1.50 -8.45
N LEU A 108 -5.15 1.66 -8.02
CA LEU A 108 -5.75 2.97 -7.79
C LEU A 108 -5.41 3.45 -6.37
N VAL A 109 -4.94 4.68 -6.27
CA VAL A 109 -4.65 5.36 -5.00
C VAL A 109 -5.42 6.68 -4.91
N PRO A 110 -5.66 7.21 -3.70
CA PRO A 110 -6.17 8.56 -3.54
C PRO A 110 -5.35 9.59 -4.33
N ALA A 111 -6.00 10.52 -5.03
CA ALA A 111 -5.36 11.55 -5.85
C ALA A 111 -4.43 12.45 -5.02
N ASN A 112 -4.79 12.72 -3.76
CA ASN A 112 -3.90 13.42 -2.82
C ASN A 112 -2.59 12.65 -2.59
N LEU A 113 -2.68 11.32 -2.41
CA LEU A 113 -1.49 10.48 -2.26
C LEU A 113 -0.69 10.40 -3.57
N HIS A 114 -1.36 10.32 -4.72
CA HIS A 114 -0.69 10.36 -6.01
C HIS A 114 0.15 11.65 -6.17
N SER A 115 -0.45 12.81 -5.88
CA SER A 115 0.22 14.12 -5.97
C SER A 115 1.41 14.18 -5.01
N ALA A 116 1.24 13.72 -3.77
CA ALA A 116 2.33 13.59 -2.81
C ALA A 116 3.48 12.73 -3.35
N LEU A 117 3.19 11.54 -3.88
CA LEU A 117 4.20 10.64 -4.44
C LEU A 117 4.90 11.25 -5.66
N GLU A 118 4.18 11.96 -6.53
CA GLU A 118 4.75 12.66 -7.66
C GLU A 118 5.71 13.77 -7.23
N ARG A 119 5.33 14.57 -6.21
CA ARG A 119 6.19 15.62 -5.65
C ARG A 119 7.43 15.06 -4.96
N LEU A 120 7.29 13.91 -4.30
CA LEU A 120 8.37 13.25 -3.57
C LEU A 120 9.30 12.43 -4.47
N ARG A 121 8.87 12.10 -5.70
CA ARG A 121 9.65 11.30 -6.65
C ARG A 121 10.92 12.04 -7.06
N HIS A 122 12.06 11.36 -6.95
CA HIS A 122 13.31 11.86 -7.51
C HIS A 122 13.42 11.54 -9.00
N PRO A 123 14.13 12.36 -9.79
CA PRO A 123 14.28 12.12 -11.23
C PRO A 123 15.21 10.95 -11.56
N ASP A 124 16.14 10.62 -10.67
CA ASP A 124 17.33 9.79 -10.96
C ASP A 124 17.54 8.63 -9.98
N LYS A 125 16.98 8.68 -8.77
CA LYS A 125 17.10 7.62 -7.77
C LYS A 125 15.76 7.16 -7.19
N ALA A 126 15.71 5.92 -6.73
CA ALA A 126 14.56 5.43 -5.99
C ALA A 126 14.49 6.09 -4.60
N ARG A 127 13.28 6.25 -4.08
CA ARG A 127 13.03 6.78 -2.74
C ARG A 127 12.30 5.74 -1.90
N LEU A 128 12.83 5.40 -0.73
CA LEU A 128 12.28 4.36 0.13
C LEU A 128 11.33 4.98 1.16
N LEU A 129 10.05 4.65 1.03
CA LEU A 129 8.96 5.22 1.79
C LEU A 129 8.19 4.15 2.57
N TRP A 130 7.52 4.54 3.63
CA TRP A 130 6.39 3.81 4.19
C TRP A 130 5.13 4.67 4.04
N VAL A 131 4.12 4.10 3.39
CA VAL A 131 2.82 4.75 3.12
C VAL A 131 1.73 3.74 3.47
N ASP A 132 0.92 4.02 4.48
CA ASP A 132 -0.13 3.12 4.98
C ASP A 132 -1.04 2.54 3.87
N ASN A 133 -1.50 3.35 2.92
CA ASN A 133 -2.38 2.92 1.83
C ASN A 133 -1.75 1.91 0.85
N LEU A 134 -0.42 1.92 0.75
CA LEU A 134 0.34 1.07 -0.18
C LEU A 134 1.08 -0.06 0.53
N CYS A 135 1.71 0.19 1.67
CA CYS A 135 2.52 -0.76 2.40
C CYS A 135 1.69 -1.81 3.16
N ILE A 136 0.43 -1.51 3.44
CA ILE A 136 -0.52 -2.41 4.09
C ILE A 136 -1.46 -2.99 3.03
N ALA A 137 -1.67 -4.30 3.04
CA ALA A 137 -2.69 -4.96 2.24
C ALA A 137 -4.07 -4.57 2.78
N GLN A 138 -4.69 -3.55 2.17
CA GLN A 138 -5.93 -2.93 2.68
C GLN A 138 -7.14 -3.87 2.72
N ASP A 139 -7.15 -4.89 1.85
CA ASP A 139 -8.22 -5.89 1.75
C ASP A 139 -8.02 -7.08 2.71
N ASP A 140 -6.86 -7.19 3.37
CA ASP A 140 -6.59 -8.17 4.41
C ASP A 140 -6.85 -7.54 5.78
N ALA A 141 -8.02 -7.80 6.36
CA ALA A 141 -8.42 -7.24 7.64
C ALA A 141 -7.50 -7.65 8.81
N VAL A 142 -6.90 -8.85 8.75
CA VAL A 142 -6.00 -9.36 9.79
C VAL A 142 -4.68 -8.61 9.70
N GLU A 143 -4.07 -8.57 8.52
CA GLU A 143 -2.83 -7.83 8.30
C GLU A 143 -3.01 -6.34 8.63
N LYS A 144 -4.09 -5.73 8.13
CA LYS A 144 -4.39 -4.32 8.36
C LYS A 144 -4.49 -4.00 9.85
N THR A 145 -5.23 -4.80 10.61
CA THR A 145 -5.36 -4.61 12.06
C THR A 145 -4.00 -4.70 12.76
N HIS A 146 -3.16 -5.67 12.37
CA HIS A 146 -1.82 -5.81 12.94
C HIS A 146 -0.88 -4.65 12.58
N GLN A 147 -0.85 -4.22 11.31
CA GLN A 147 0.00 -3.13 10.85
C GLN A 147 -0.41 -1.79 11.47
N VAL A 148 -1.70 -1.50 11.57
CA VAL A 148 -2.22 -0.27 12.21
C VAL A 148 -1.79 -0.19 13.68
N ARG A 149 -1.87 -1.31 14.43
CA ARG A 149 -1.38 -1.37 15.82
C ARG A 149 0.12 -1.08 15.96
N ARG A 150 0.91 -1.28 14.91
CA ARG A 150 2.37 -1.06 14.89
C ARG A 150 2.78 0.26 14.29
N MET A 151 1.82 1.05 13.80
CA MET A 151 2.07 2.29 13.07
C MET A 151 2.94 3.26 13.88
N ASN A 152 2.71 3.38 15.19
CA ASN A 152 3.54 4.18 16.09
C ASN A 152 5.03 3.78 16.06
N VAL A 153 5.34 2.49 16.00
CA VAL A 153 6.72 1.98 15.91
C VAL A 153 7.31 2.29 14.55
N VAL A 154 6.53 2.16 13.48
CA VAL A 154 6.98 2.47 12.11
C VAL A 154 7.34 3.95 11.98
N TYR A 155 6.48 4.86 12.44
CA TYR A 155 6.78 6.29 12.39
C TYR A 155 7.97 6.65 13.29
N ARG A 156 8.07 6.07 14.49
CA ARG A 156 9.19 6.33 15.42
C ARG A 156 10.54 5.87 14.87
N ARG A 157 10.57 4.81 14.06
CA ARG A 157 11.81 4.25 13.48
C ARG A 157 12.14 4.81 12.09
N ALA A 158 11.24 5.58 11.48
CA ALA A 158 11.52 6.24 10.22
C ALA A 158 12.66 7.25 10.40
N ALA A 159 13.51 7.40 9.38
CA ALA A 159 14.59 8.39 9.37
C ALA A 159 14.05 9.81 9.48
N ARG A 160 12.87 10.04 8.90
CA ARG A 160 12.03 11.24 9.10
C ARG A 160 10.59 10.97 8.69
N VAL A 161 9.70 11.86 9.09
CA VAL A 161 8.30 11.87 8.68
C VAL A 161 8.08 13.03 7.71
N LEU A 162 7.54 12.72 6.53
CA LEU A 162 7.14 13.69 5.52
C LEU A 162 5.66 13.99 5.71
N VAL A 163 5.30 15.25 5.89
CA VAL A 163 3.91 15.68 6.03
C VAL A 163 3.46 16.31 4.72
N TRP A 164 2.37 15.79 4.15
CA TRP A 164 1.75 16.29 2.93
C TRP A 164 0.35 16.82 3.21
N LEU A 165 0.17 18.12 3.02
CA LEU A 165 -1.09 18.81 3.31
C LEU A 165 -1.98 18.97 2.06
N GLY A 166 -1.41 18.85 0.86
CA GLY A 166 -2.07 19.15 -0.40
C GLY A 166 -1.14 19.97 -1.29
N GLU A 167 -1.59 20.28 -2.51
CA GLU A 167 -0.98 21.34 -3.31
C GLU A 167 -1.38 22.70 -2.73
N ASP A 168 -0.52 23.71 -2.90
CA ASP A 168 -0.88 25.10 -2.60
C ASP A 168 -1.90 25.59 -3.63
N ASP A 169 -2.99 26.23 -3.17
CA ASP A 169 -4.02 26.85 -4.03
C ASP A 169 -3.55 28.16 -4.67
#